data_AF-A0A532EJ45-F1
#
_entry.id   AF-A0A532EJ45-F1
#
_cell.length_a   1.000
_cell.length_b   1.000
_cell.length_c   1.000
_cell.angle_alpha   90.00
_cell.angle_beta   90.00
_cell.angle_gamma   90.00
#
_symmetry.space_group_name_H-M   'P 1'
#
loop_
_entity.id
_entity.type
_entity.pdbx_description
1 polymer ?
#
loop_
_entity_poly.entity_id
_entity_poly.type
_entity_poly.pdbx_seq_one_letter_code
_entity_poly.pdbx_strand_id
1 'polypeptide(L)'
;MLNDRFVPTNSFIELRKLAPVRQIEAAQLMIAMNKFSINYAKSRLGATPQSQLADTSQPKKLSGLSDTQIALMENESANVDKEYRLIEESYGSDHLDLVVATACADIG
;
A
#
# COMPACT_ATOMS: atom_id res chain seq x y z
N MET A 1 11.72 12.34 -0.06
CA MET A 1 10.88 12.03 1.12
C MET A 1 11.67 11.48 2.31
N LEU A 2 12.68 10.60 2.11
CA LEU A 2 13.45 10.02 3.23
C LEU A 2 14.82 10.69 3.53
N ASN A 3 15.23 11.70 2.75
CA ASN A 3 16.59 12.28 2.83
C ASN A 3 16.90 12.99 4.15
N ASP A 4 15.89 13.47 4.87
CA ASP A 4 16.08 14.24 6.10
C ASP A 4 16.11 13.36 7.36
N ARG A 5 16.22 12.04 7.20
CA ARG A 5 16.09 11.06 8.31
C ARG A 5 17.20 10.03 8.26
N PHE A 6 17.59 9.52 9.42
CA PHE A 6 18.55 8.43 9.52
C PHE A 6 17.89 7.12 9.10
N VAL A 7 17.99 6.82 7.80
CA VAL A 7 17.48 5.58 7.21
C VAL A 7 18.67 4.70 6.82
N PRO A 8 18.78 3.47 7.35
CA PRO A 8 19.82 2.55 6.94
C PRO A 8 19.75 2.31 5.43
N THR A 9 20.88 2.35 4.73
CA THR A 9 20.97 2.21 3.26
C THR A 9 20.24 0.96 2.74
N ASN A 10 20.33 -0.15 3.48
CA ASN A 10 19.69 -1.41 3.11
C ASN A 10 18.16 -1.33 3.12
N SER A 11 17.55 -0.36 3.82
CA SER A 11 16.11 -0.13 3.76
C SER A 11 15.67 0.32 2.35
N PHE A 12 16.50 1.11 1.66
CA PHE A 12 16.24 1.50 0.27
C PHE A 12 16.34 0.33 -0.69
N ILE A 13 17.21 -0.64 -0.42
CA ILE A 13 17.31 -1.87 -1.22
C ILE A 13 16.00 -2.66 -1.12
N GLU A 14 15.41 -2.76 0.07
CA GLU A 14 14.13 -3.43 0.27
C GLU A 14 12.98 -2.66 -0.38
N LEU A 15 12.95 -1.32 -0.25
CA LEU A 15 11.94 -0.50 -0.91
C LEU A 15 12.01 -0.62 -2.44
N ARG A 16 13.20 -0.67 -3.04
CA ARG A 16 13.37 -0.80 -4.50
C ARG A 16 12.76 -2.08 -5.09
N LYS A 17 12.44 -3.08 -4.26
CA LYS A 17 11.75 -4.31 -4.69
C LYS A 17 10.24 -4.11 -4.85
N LEU A 18 9.68 -3.01 -4.38
CA LEU A 18 8.28 -2.62 -4.56
C LEU A 18 8.09 -1.87 -5.89
N ALA A 19 6.89 -1.94 -6.49
CA ALA A 19 6.54 -1.08 -7.61
C ALA A 19 6.62 0.42 -7.22
N PRO A 20 6.87 1.34 -8.16
CA PRO A 20 7.11 2.75 -7.85
C PRO A 20 6.04 3.41 -6.95
N VAL A 21 4.77 3.14 -7.20
CA VAL A 21 3.66 3.68 -6.37
C VAL A 21 3.75 3.14 -4.93
N ARG A 22 3.98 1.84 -4.76
CA ARG A 22 4.12 1.21 -3.44
C ARG A 22 5.39 1.66 -2.70
N GLN A 23 6.46 2.06 -3.40
CA GLN A 23 7.63 2.67 -2.77
C GLN A 23 7.28 3.97 -2.04
N ILE A 24 6.44 4.80 -2.66
CA ILE A 24 6.01 6.09 -2.10
C ILE A 24 5.16 5.84 -0.85
N GLU A 25 4.16 4.97 -0.94
CA GLU A 25 3.30 4.62 0.20
C GLU A 25 4.09 4.02 1.37
N ALA A 26 5.00 3.08 1.09
CA ALA A 26 5.85 2.49 2.12
C ALA A 26 6.72 3.54 2.79
N ALA A 27 7.30 4.48 2.03
CA ALA A 27 8.06 5.59 2.58
C ALA A 27 7.19 6.53 3.44
N GLN A 28 5.98 6.85 3.01
CA GLN A 28 5.03 7.67 3.76
C GLN A 28 4.63 6.99 5.08
N LEU A 29 4.38 5.68 5.08
CA LEU A 29 4.09 4.92 6.29
C LEU A 29 5.28 4.85 7.25
N MET A 30 6.49 4.65 6.73
CA MET A 30 7.72 4.72 7.54
C MET A 30 7.86 6.07 8.23
N ILE A 31 7.53 7.16 7.52
CA ILE A 31 7.51 8.51 8.06
C ILE A 31 6.43 8.67 9.14
N ALA A 32 5.18 8.30 8.83
CA ALA A 32 4.04 8.44 9.73
C ALA A 32 4.22 7.65 11.03
N MET A 33 4.82 6.46 10.95
CA MET A 33 5.08 5.62 12.13
C MET A 33 6.41 5.92 12.81
N ASN A 34 7.23 6.84 12.27
CA ASN A 34 8.60 7.11 12.72
C ASN A 34 9.46 5.83 12.81
N LYS A 35 9.31 4.91 11.85
CA LYS A 35 10.00 3.60 11.81
C LYS A 35 10.88 3.47 10.57
N PHE A 36 12.18 3.70 10.74
CA PHE A 36 13.17 3.67 9.66
C PHE A 36 14.14 2.48 9.81
N SER A 37 13.62 1.26 9.80
CA SER A 37 14.43 0.05 9.92
C SER A 37 14.29 -0.86 8.71
N ILE A 38 15.36 -1.62 8.43
CA ILE A 38 15.39 -2.64 7.38
C ILE A 38 14.28 -3.67 7.60
N ASN A 39 14.07 -4.10 8.84
CA ASN A 39 13.05 -5.09 9.18
C ASN A 39 11.64 -4.58 8.91
N TYR A 40 11.39 -3.30 9.16
CA TYR A 40 10.10 -2.69 8.85
C TYR A 40 9.88 -2.59 7.33
N ALA A 41 10.91 -2.21 6.56
CA ALA A 41 10.85 -2.24 5.09
C ALA A 41 10.62 -3.67 4.54
N LYS A 42 11.26 -4.69 5.11
CA LYS A 42 11.03 -6.11 4.77
C LYS A 42 9.60 -6.57 5.09
N SER A 43 9.04 -6.13 6.21
CA SER A 43 7.64 -6.41 6.56
C SER A 43 6.68 -5.82 5.52
N ARG A 44 6.91 -4.57 5.08
CA ARG A 44 6.14 -3.97 3.98
C ARG A 44 6.28 -4.75 2.68
N LEU A 45 7.50 -5.17 2.33
CA LEU A 45 7.75 -6.02 1.16
C LEU A 45 7.03 -7.37 1.26
N GLY A 46 7.02 -7.99 2.43
CA GLY A 46 6.36 -9.27 2.65
C GLY A 46 4.84 -9.19 2.46
N ALA A 47 4.24 -8.12 2.98
CA ALA A 47 2.81 -7.86 2.84
C ALA A 47 2.39 -7.40 1.43
N THR A 48 3.31 -6.99 0.56
CA THR A 48 2.95 -6.47 -0.76
C THR A 48 2.69 -7.62 -1.75
N PRO A 49 1.52 -7.72 -2.40
CA PRO A 49 1.25 -8.74 -3.42
C PRO A 49 2.31 -8.78 -4.54
N GLN A 50 2.57 -9.96 -5.10
CA GLN A 50 3.54 -10.16 -6.19
C GLN A 50 3.33 -9.21 -7.39
N SER A 51 2.08 -8.91 -7.74
CA SER A 51 1.70 -8.02 -8.83
C SER A 51 2.07 -6.55 -8.60
N GLN A 52 2.42 -6.19 -7.36
CA GLN A 52 2.78 -4.84 -6.95
C GLN A 52 4.27 -4.73 -6.57
N LEU A 53 5.06 -5.74 -6.93
CA LEU A 53 6.52 -5.72 -6.84
C LEU A 53 7.13 -5.12 -8.11
N ALA A 54 8.37 -4.66 -7.99
CA ALA A 54 9.14 -4.14 -9.13
C ALA A 54 9.46 -5.24 -10.16
N ASP A 55 9.65 -6.47 -9.69
CA ASP A 55 9.76 -7.66 -10.54
C ASP A 55 8.57 -8.58 -10.24
N THR A 56 7.62 -8.63 -11.16
CA THR A 56 6.43 -9.47 -11.06
C THR A 56 6.65 -10.88 -11.60
N SER A 57 7.79 -11.15 -12.25
CA SER A 57 8.07 -12.41 -12.94
C SER A 57 8.64 -13.49 -12.03
N GLN A 58 9.24 -13.10 -10.90
CA GLN A 58 9.88 -14.01 -9.95
C GLN A 58 9.09 -14.09 -8.65
N PRO A 59 8.78 -15.28 -8.14
CA PRO A 59 8.09 -15.42 -6.87
C PRO A 59 8.89 -14.80 -5.73
N LYS A 60 8.18 -14.08 -4.85
CA LYS A 60 8.77 -13.40 -3.69
C LYS A 60 9.47 -14.40 -2.79
N LYS A 61 10.77 -14.19 -2.56
CA LYS A 61 11.57 -14.98 -1.61
C LYS A 61 11.87 -14.15 -0.38
N LEU A 62 11.17 -14.45 0.72
CA LEU A 62 11.43 -13.87 2.03
C LEU A 62 12.24 -14.86 2.85
N SER A 63 13.51 -14.53 3.12
CA SER A 63 14.38 -15.38 3.94
C SER A 63 13.74 -15.65 5.30
N GLY A 64 13.57 -16.94 5.65
CA GLY A 64 13.00 -17.38 6.92
C GLY A 64 11.48 -17.62 6.93
N LEU A 65 10.80 -17.50 5.78
CA LEU A 65 9.38 -17.86 5.62
C LEU A 65 9.23 -18.96 4.57
N SER A 66 8.30 -19.90 4.79
CA SER A 66 7.91 -20.90 3.79
C SER A 66 7.01 -20.30 2.72
N ASP A 67 6.98 -20.91 1.54
CA ASP A 67 6.11 -20.47 0.43
C ASP A 67 4.63 -20.41 0.85
N THR A 68 4.20 -21.31 1.72
CA THR A 68 2.84 -21.32 2.30
C THR A 68 2.57 -20.13 3.21
N GLN A 69 3.55 -19.70 4.01
CA GLN A 69 3.42 -18.51 4.86
C GLN A 69 3.39 -17.24 4.01
N ILE A 70 4.16 -17.20 2.93
CA ILE A 70 4.14 -16.11 1.96
C ILE A 70 2.77 -16.02 1.29
N ALA A 71 2.22 -17.15 0.81
CA ALA A 71 0.90 -17.19 0.19
C ALA A 71 -0.23 -16.77 1.15
N LEU A 72 -0.14 -17.14 2.44
CA LEU A 72 -1.09 -16.69 3.45
C LEU A 72 -1.06 -15.17 3.62
N MET A 73 0.13 -14.59 3.79
CA MET A 73 0.30 -13.13 3.91
C MET A 73 -0.23 -12.39 2.69
N GLU A 74 -0.02 -12.93 1.48
CA GLU A 74 -0.52 -12.33 0.24
C GLU A 74 -2.05 -12.34 0.16
N ASN A 75 -2.69 -13.43 0.61
CA ASN A 75 -4.14 -13.50 0.68
C ASN A 75 -4.72 -12.49 1.68
N GLU A 76 -4.10 -12.37 2.86
CA GLU A 76 -4.53 -11.39 3.87
C GLU A 76 -4.43 -9.95 3.33
N SER A 77 -3.32 -9.60 2.67
CA SER A 77 -3.19 -8.26 2.09
C SER A 77 -4.15 -8.02 0.93
N ALA A 78 -4.41 -9.03 0.09
CA ALA A 78 -5.36 -8.91 -1.00
C ALA A 78 -6.80 -8.75 -0.49
N ASN A 79 -7.13 -9.34 0.66
CA ASN A 79 -8.41 -9.14 1.31
C ASN A 79 -8.55 -7.70 1.84
N VAL A 80 -7.52 -7.19 2.53
CA VAL A 80 -7.48 -5.80 3.02
C VAL A 80 -7.60 -4.79 1.87
N ASP A 81 -6.91 -5.01 0.74
CA ASP A 81 -7.01 -4.15 -0.45
C ASP A 81 -8.41 -4.18 -1.10
N LYS A 82 -9.15 -5.29 -0.97
CA LYS A 82 -10.55 -5.37 -1.45
C LYS A 82 -11.49 -4.64 -0.51
N GLU A 83 -11.34 -4.84 0.79
CA GLU A 83 -12.12 -4.13 1.81
C GLU A 83 -11.93 -2.62 1.70
N TYR A 84 -10.70 -2.15 1.46
CA TYR A 84 -10.43 -0.73 1.24
C TYR A 84 -11.13 -0.17 -0.01
N ARG A 85 -11.08 -0.89 -1.14
CA ARG A 85 -11.80 -0.48 -2.37
C ARG A 85 -13.32 -0.47 -2.21
N LEU A 86 -13.87 -1.44 -1.48
CA LEU A 86 -15.29 -1.46 -1.11
C LEU A 86 -15.67 -0.24 -0.28
N ILE A 87 -14.80 0.18 0.64
CA ILE A 87 -14.98 1.42 1.40
C ILE A 87 -14.87 2.65 0.46
N GLU A 88 -13.86 2.74 -0.40
CA GLU A 88 -13.76 3.84 -1.38
C GLU A 88 -14.98 3.93 -2.31
N GLU A 89 -15.51 2.81 -2.78
CA GLU A 89 -16.72 2.76 -3.60
C GLU A 89 -17.98 3.19 -2.82
N SER A 90 -18.09 2.83 -1.53
CA SER A 90 -19.21 3.30 -0.70
C SER A 90 -19.13 4.81 -0.43
N TYR A 91 -17.93 5.37 -0.28
CA TYR A 91 -17.71 6.82 -0.14
C TYR A 91 -18.02 7.60 -1.43
N GLY A 92 -17.89 6.98 -2.61
CA GLY A 92 -18.22 7.58 -3.90
C GLY A 92 -19.73 7.66 -4.19
N SER A 93 -20.53 6.74 -3.65
CA SER A 93 -21.98 6.70 -3.87
C SER A 93 -22.77 7.63 -2.93
N ASP A 94 -22.37 7.75 -1.66
CA ASP A 94 -23.13 8.52 -0.66
C ASP A 94 -22.93 10.04 -0.76
N HIS A 95 -21.95 10.53 -1.52
CA HIS A 95 -21.67 11.96 -1.64
C HIS A 95 -21.97 12.58 -3.01
N LEU A 96 -22.57 11.84 -3.94
CA LEU A 96 -23.06 12.38 -5.21
C LEU A 96 -24.55 12.78 -5.18
N ASP A 97 -25.21 12.73 -4.02
CA ASP A 97 -26.65 13.04 -3.91
C ASP A 97 -26.96 14.44 -3.33
N LEU A 98 -25.95 15.31 -3.16
CA LEU A 98 -26.14 16.63 -2.54
C LEU A 98 -25.75 17.85 -3.41
N VAL A 99 -25.37 17.63 -4.67
CA VAL A 99 -25.09 18.75 -5.61
C VAL A 99 -26.18 18.90 -6.69
N VAL A 100 -27.07 17.93 -6.87
CA VAL A 100 -28.17 18.05 -7.85
C VAL A 100 -29.42 18.70 -7.25
N ALA A 101 -29.63 18.62 -5.93
CA ALA A 101 -30.82 19.19 -5.29
C ALA A 101 -30.80 20.73 -5.12
N THR A 102 -29.64 21.38 -5.20
CA THR A 102 -29.55 22.85 -5.06
C THR A 102 -29.51 23.60 -6.40
N ALA A 103 -29.40 22.90 -7.53
CA ALA A 103 -29.39 23.52 -8.86
C ALA A 103 -30.79 23.64 -9.51
N CYS A 104 -31.86 23.20 -8.83
CA CYS A 104 -33.23 23.23 -9.37
C CYS A 104 -34.19 24.14 -8.56
N ALA A 105 -33.67 25.12 -7.82
CA ALA A 105 -34.49 26.04 -7.01
C ALA A 105 -34.47 27.51 -7.48
N ASP A 106 -34.00 27.82 -8.70
CA ASP A 106 -33.97 29.21 -9.22
C ASP A 106 -34.53 29.34 -10.66
N ILE A 107 -35.57 28.57 -11.01
CA ILE A 107 -36.43 28.90 -12.15
C ILE A 107 -37.88 28.90 -11.68
N GLY A 108 -38.33 30.06 -11.19
CA GLY A 108 -39.71 30.34 -10.79
C GLY A 108 -39.90 31.82 -10.55
#